data_AF-A0A968DK30-F1
#
_entry.id   AF-A0A968DK30-F1
#
_cell.length_a   1.000
_cell.length_b   1.000
_cell.length_c   1.000
_cell.angle_alpha   90.00
_cell.angle_beta   90.00
_cell.angle_gamma   90.00
#
_symmetry.space_group_name_H-M   'P 1'
#
loop_
_entity.id
_entity.type
_entity.pdbx_description
1 polymer ?
#
loop_
_entity_poly.entity_id
_entity_poly.type
_entity_poly.pdbx_seq_one_letter_code
_entity_poly.pdbx_strand_id
1 'polypeptide(L)' 'VETDLGEFIIQLRGESPAHIITPAVHLRKEEVGETFRDNLGIPYTEDIPTMTEAARERLRQSFF' A
#
# COMPACT_ATOMS: atom_id res chain seq x y z
N VAL A 1 15.30 2.15 -5.24
CA VAL A 1 14.12 1.84 -6.07
C VAL A 1 13.01 2.74 -5.61
N GLU A 2 12.54 3.63 -6.49
CA GLU A 2 11.40 4.51 -6.22
C GLU A 2 10.15 3.70 -6.60
N THR A 3 9.61 2.92 -5.65
CA THR A 3 8.32 2.26 -5.84
C THR A 3 7.24 3.17 -5.27
N ASP A 4 6.30 3.58 -6.12
CA ASP A 4 5.17 4.39 -5.71
C ASP A 4 4.26 3.60 -4.76
N LEU A 5 3.90 4.22 -3.63
CA LEU A 5 3.06 3.59 -2.61
C LEU A 5 1.66 3.28 -3.15
N GLY A 6 1.11 4.14 -3.99
CA GLY A 6 -0.19 3.92 -4.60
C GLY A 6 -0.16 2.73 -5.56
N GLU A 7 0.88 2.64 -6.40
CA GLU A 7 1.07 1.50 -7.29
C GLU A 7 1.20 0.19 -6.50
N PHE A 8 1.96 0.21 -5.41
CA PHE A 8 2.08 -0.93 -4.51
C PHE A 8 0.74 -1.37 -3.92
N ILE A 9 -0.09 -0.42 -3.45
CA ILE A 9 -1.44 -0.74 -2.93
C ILE A 9 -2.30 -1.38 -4.02
N ILE A 10 -2.28 -0.85 -5.25
CA ILE A 10 -3.04 -1.43 -6.37
C ILE A 10 -2.57 -2.84 -6.72
N GLN A 11 -1.25 -3.08 -6.70
CA GLN A 11 -0.67 -4.40 -6.92
C GLN A 11 -1.13 -5.42 -5.86
N LEU A 12 -1.15 -5.04 -4.58
CA LEU A 12 -1.64 -5.91 -3.50
C LEU A 12 -3.12 -6.26 -3.67
N ARG A 13 -3.92 -5.33 -4.21
CA ARG A 13 -5.36 -5.53 -4.42
C ARG A 13 -5.69 -6.26 -5.73
N GLY A 14 -4.72 -6.39 -6.64
CA GLY A 14 -4.95 -6.98 -7.97
C GLY A 14 -5.91 -6.16 -8.84
N GLU A 15 -5.99 -4.85 -8.59
CA GLU A 15 -6.90 -3.94 -9.28
C GLU A 15 -6.17 -3.16 -10.39
N SER A 16 -6.93 -2.47 -11.24
CA SER A 16 -6.37 -1.52 -12.21
C SER A 16 -6.17 -0.14 -11.58
N PRO A 17 -5.10 0.60 -11.93
CA PRO A 17 -4.93 1.98 -11.48
C PRO A 17 -6.11 2.88 -11.86
N ALA A 18 -6.59 3.69 -10.93
CA ALA A 18 -7.67 4.64 -11.22
C ALA A 18 -7.18 5.90 -11.95
N HIS A 19 -5.89 6.26 -11.77
CA HIS A 19 -5.29 7.44 -12.39
C HIS A 19 -3.81 7.17 -12.68
N ILE A 20 -3.29 7.76 -13.77
CA ILE A 20 -1.92 7.50 -14.25
C ILE A 20 -0.86 7.92 -13.22
N ILE A 21 -1.07 9.04 -12.52
CA ILE A 21 -0.11 9.60 -11.55
C ILE A 21 -0.44 9.21 -10.11
N THR A 22 -1.72 9.00 -9.80
CA THR A 22 -2.21 8.76 -8.44
C THR A 22 -3.07 7.50 -8.44
N PRO A 23 -2.45 6.32 -8.61
CA PRO A 23 -3.13 5.08 -8.98
C PRO A 23 -4.20 4.66 -7.96
N ALA A 24 -3.96 4.91 -6.67
CA ALA A 24 -4.83 4.54 -5.56
C ALA A 24 -5.75 5.68 -5.05
N VAL A 25 -5.94 6.76 -5.82
CA VAL A 25 -6.67 7.97 -5.35
C VAL A 25 -8.12 7.72 -4.91
N HIS A 26 -8.73 6.62 -5.35
CA HIS A 26 -10.09 6.25 -5.02
C HIS A 26 -10.23 5.54 -3.66
N LEU A 27 -9.13 5.10 -3.07
CA LEU A 27 -9.12 4.34 -1.82
C LEU A 27 -9.05 5.26 -0.61
N ARG A 28 -9.83 4.93 0.41
CA ARG A 28 -9.74 5.55 1.73
C ARG A 28 -8.71 4.85 2.60
N LYS A 29 -8.23 5.54 3.64
CA LYS A 29 -7.20 5.01 4.56
C LYS A 29 -7.65 3.73 5.26
N GLU A 30 -8.95 3.57 5.50
CA GLU A 30 -9.55 2.39 6.11
C GLU A 30 -9.39 1.17 5.20
N GLU A 31 -9.65 1.34 3.89
CA GLU A 31 -9.50 0.29 2.88
C GLU A 31 -8.03 -0.09 2.66
N VAL A 32 -7.12 0.89 2.76
CA VAL A 32 -5.67 0.63 2.74
C VAL A 32 -5.24 -0.14 3.99
N GLY A 33 -5.76 0.22 5.16
CA GLY A 33 -5.48 -0.49 6.41
C GLY A 33 -5.92 -1.95 6.37
N GLU A 34 -7.09 -2.25 5.80
CA GLU A 34 -7.55 -3.62 5.56
C GLU A 34 -6.64 -4.34 4.57
N THR A 35 -6.29 -3.69 3.46
CA THR A 35 -5.38 -4.24 2.45
C THR A 35 -4.05 -4.65 3.08
N PHE A 36 -3.48 -3.80 3.94
CA PHE A 36 -2.20 -4.08 4.59
C PHE A 36 -2.31 -5.16 5.67
N ARG A 37 -3.41 -5.19 6.43
CA ARG A 37 -3.66 -6.30 7.35
C ARG A 37 -3.69 -7.64 6.60
N ASP A 38 -4.45 -7.70 5.51
CA ASP A 38 -4.71 -8.96 4.81
C ASP A 38 -3.50 -9.43 3.98
N ASN A 39 -2.70 -8.51 3.43
CA ASN A 39 -1.58 -8.84 2.55
C ASN A 39 -0.19 -8.76 3.20
N LEU A 40 -0.01 -7.90 4.20
CA LEU A 40 1.27 -7.71 4.91
C LEU A 40 1.29 -8.35 6.29
N GLY A 41 0.14 -8.80 6.80
CA GLY A 41 0.03 -9.45 8.12
C GLY A 41 0.26 -8.50 9.30
N ILE A 42 0.17 -7.18 9.08
CA ILE A 42 0.27 -6.19 10.16
C ILE A 42 -1.08 -6.04 10.87
N PRO A 43 -1.13 -5.60 12.15
CA PRO A 43 -2.38 -5.22 12.78
C PRO A 43 -3.10 -4.13 11.98
N TYR A 44 -4.42 -4.18 11.93
CA TYR A 44 -5.22 -3.11 11.32
C TYR A 44 -4.88 -1.77 11.97
N THR A 45 -4.62 -0.77 11.14
CA THR A 45 -4.36 0.59 11.56
C THR A 45 -4.75 1.56 10.45
N GLU A 46 -5.18 2.75 10.85
CA GLU A 46 -5.42 3.89 9.96
C GLU A 46 -4.32 4.95 10.13
N ASP A 47 -3.30 4.68 10.96
CA ASP A 47 -2.17 5.58 11.17
C ASP A 47 -1.28 5.60 9.91
N ILE A 48 -1.35 6.71 9.18
CA ILE A 48 -0.66 6.90 7.89
C ILE A 48 0.86 6.69 8.02
N PRO A 49 1.56 7.22 9.04
CA PRO A 49 2.98 6.94 9.24
C PRO A 49 3.27 5.44 9.38
N THR A 50 2.52 4.72 10.20
CA THR A 50 2.67 3.27 10.40
C THR A 50 2.44 2.50 9.10
N MET A 51 1.37 2.81 8.37
CA MET A 51 1.09 2.18 7.06
C MET A 51 2.21 2.45 6.06
N THR A 52 2.71 3.68 6.01
CA THR A 52 3.80 4.06 5.09
C THR A 52 5.08 3.31 5.41
N GLU A 53 5.42 3.16 6.69
CA GLU A 53 6.64 2.43 7.08
C GLU A 53 6.51 0.93 6.79
N ALA A 54 5.36 0.32 7.08
CA ALA A 54 5.12 -1.09 6.74
C ALA A 54 5.26 -1.35 5.23
N ALA A 55 4.72 -0.46 4.39
CA ALA A 55 4.88 -0.56 2.95
C ALA A 55 6.36 -0.41 2.54
N ARG A 56 7.10 0.54 3.12
CA ARG A 56 8.54 0.72 2.86
C ARG A 56 9.36 -0.50 3.28
N GLU A 57 9.09 -1.08 4.44
CA GLU A 57 9.75 -2.31 4.89
C GLU A 57 9.55 -3.44 3.89
N ARG A 58 8.31 -3.65 3.43
CA ARG A 58 7.98 -4.70 2.45
C ARG A 58 8.64 -4.48 1.10
N LEU A 59 8.70 -3.22 0.65
CA LEU A 59 9.38 -2.85 -0.59
C LEU A 59 10.89 -3.09 -0.47
N ARG A 60 11.52 -2.72 0.65
CA ARG A 60 12.95 -3.00 0.89
C ARG A 60 13.25 -4.50 0.82
N GLN A 61 12.44 -5.35 1.43
CA GLN A 61 12.62 -6.81 1.38
C GLN A 61 12.46 -7.43 -0.02
N SER A 62 11.87 -6.72 -0.98
CA SER A 62 11.62 -7.26 -2.32
C SER A 62 12.73 -6.90 -3.31
N PHE A 63 13.63 -5.96 -2.96
CA PHE A 63 14.73 -5.50 -3.80
C PHE A 63 16.12 -5.80 -3.23
N PHE A 64 16.21 -6.44 -2.06
CA PHE A 64 17.43 -6.90 -1.40
C PHE A 64 17.24 -8.35 -0.95
#